data_AF-A0A3M7MAQ5-F1
#
_entry.id   AF-A0A3M7MAQ5-F1
#
_cell.length_a   1.000
_cell.length_b   1.000
_cell.length_c   1.000
_cell.angle_alpha   90.00
_cell.angle_beta   90.00
_cell.angle_gamma   90.00
#
_symmetry.space_group_name_H-M   'P 1'
#
loop_
_entity.id
_entity.type
_entity.pdbx_description
1 polymer ?
#
loop_
_entity_poly.entity_id
_entity_poly.type
_entity_poly.pdbx_seq_one_letter_code
_entity_poly.pdbx_strand_id
1 'polypeptide(L)'
;MQRQGELQVQLVWEKRPDKSTNSTDKLKDDIRTDTNRDSTVDITGLSNSNDKNEWSADSGAIFLPDIGDTNRRCSNALLKGPAVSNEKFDKCNDAFDNSMRSEQFVAPLRTIPMPGLPNDASGRVSIKDPVQRNQAYVDGNSTFSTASLREHLVFGIDGSHAHCPDGWDDPVTITFDVQSCLDSLSDKVILRTHTHLYLVQQIIAVKGNEISEPWLVRFSKNFLTAVTESGLEGELYFFHDRDDIWAQDFMEPDAASLPSPDSPISLQIMICTSQNERVAGKQVFEYHHDTGIGAVQQLGGAREEIKSGGNIETIPAYEFSDTSWPAGRLILGNHGEQEHFMLLFF
;
A
#
# COMPACT_ATOMS: atom_id res chain seq x y z
N MET A 1 15.72 19.02 4.26
CA MET A 1 14.51 19.28 3.44
C MET A 1 14.01 17.91 3.00
N GLN A 2 13.15 17.29 3.82
CA GLN A 2 12.57 15.98 3.54
C GLN A 2 11.48 16.16 2.48
N ARG A 3 11.51 15.31 1.46
CA ARG A 3 10.60 15.37 0.31
C ARG A 3 9.29 14.68 0.71
N GLN A 4 8.17 15.31 0.37
CA GLN A 4 6.82 14.73 0.56
C GLN A 4 6.48 13.91 -0.70
N GLY A 5 5.86 12.73 -0.52
CA GLY A 5 5.26 11.95 -1.62
C GLY A 5 6.23 11.02 -2.38
N GLU A 6 6.96 10.14 -1.68
CA GLU A 6 7.77 9.10 -2.33
C GLU A 6 7.04 7.76 -2.27
N LEU A 7 6.75 7.09 -3.39
CA LEU A 7 6.79 5.62 -3.51
C LEU A 7 8.21 5.15 -3.16
N GLN A 8 8.35 3.96 -2.62
CA GLN A 8 9.64 3.28 -2.59
C GLN A 8 9.46 1.98 -3.34
N VAL A 9 10.27 1.76 -4.38
CA VAL A 9 10.44 0.45 -5.01
C VAL A 9 11.68 -0.17 -4.37
N GLN A 10 11.50 -0.95 -3.32
CA GLN A 10 12.62 -1.65 -2.70
C GLN A 10 13.02 -2.88 -3.54
N LEU A 11 14.04 -2.72 -4.39
CA LEU A 11 14.63 -3.83 -5.13
C LEU A 11 15.42 -4.77 -4.21
N VAL A 12 14.72 -5.71 -3.57
CA VAL A 12 15.37 -6.77 -2.80
C VAL A 12 15.85 -7.86 -3.74
N TRP A 13 17.16 -7.97 -3.93
CA TRP A 13 17.77 -9.08 -4.65
C TRP A 13 17.88 -10.30 -3.74
N GLU A 14 17.11 -11.35 -4.05
CA GLU A 14 17.29 -12.66 -3.43
C GLU A 14 17.80 -13.67 -4.47
N LYS A 15 18.94 -14.32 -4.18
CA LYS A 15 19.46 -15.41 -5.01
C LYS A 15 18.66 -16.68 -4.73
N ARG A 16 17.72 -17.04 -5.60
CA ARG A 16 17.09 -18.37 -5.59
C ARG A 16 17.59 -19.20 -6.78
N PRO A 17 18.26 -20.33 -6.56
CA PRO A 17 18.65 -21.21 -7.66
C PRO A 17 17.42 -21.94 -8.18
N ASP A 18 17.07 -21.71 -9.44
CA ASP A 18 16.14 -22.57 -10.17
C ASP A 18 16.83 -23.12 -11.42
N LYS A 19 16.57 -24.39 -11.74
CA LYS A 19 17.28 -25.12 -12.81
C LYS A 19 16.90 -24.54 -14.17
N SER A 20 17.82 -23.84 -14.82
CA SER A 20 17.60 -23.34 -16.18
C SER A 20 17.66 -24.46 -17.23
N THR A 21 16.75 -24.40 -18.19
CA THR A 21 16.82 -25.17 -19.45
C THR A 21 17.43 -24.29 -20.54
N ASN A 22 18.41 -24.84 -21.26
CA ASN A 22 19.07 -24.17 -22.39
C ASN A 22 18.07 -23.84 -23.50
N SER A 23 17.77 -22.55 -23.69
CA SER A 23 17.22 -22.02 -24.93
C SER A 23 18.26 -21.14 -25.60
N THR A 24 18.57 -21.43 -26.87
CA THR A 24 19.27 -20.53 -27.78
C THR A 24 18.26 -19.53 -28.34
N ASP A 25 17.80 -18.60 -27.52
CA ASP A 25 16.99 -17.49 -27.97
C ASP A 25 17.84 -16.25 -28.20
N LYS A 26 17.42 -15.46 -29.19
CA LYS A 26 17.86 -14.09 -29.42
C LYS A 26 17.97 -13.35 -28.08
N LEU A 27 19.02 -12.56 -27.87
CA LEU A 27 19.10 -11.69 -26.69
C LEU A 27 17.79 -10.89 -26.56
N LYS A 28 17.05 -11.17 -25.49
CA LYS A 28 15.83 -10.46 -25.12
C LYS A 28 15.95 -10.13 -23.65
N ASP A 29 16.08 -8.84 -23.40
CA ASP A 29 15.74 -8.23 -22.13
C ASP A 29 14.24 -8.45 -21.87
N ASP A 30 13.93 -9.20 -20.82
CA ASP A 30 12.54 -9.54 -20.50
C ASP A 30 12.36 -9.44 -18.99
N ILE A 31 11.65 -8.40 -18.56
CA ILE A 31 11.25 -8.16 -17.19
C ILE A 31 9.77 -8.48 -17.02
N ARG A 32 9.41 -9.21 -15.96
CA ARG A 32 8.07 -9.78 -15.76
C ARG A 32 7.57 -9.57 -14.34
N THR A 33 6.27 -9.39 -14.24
CA THR A 33 5.49 -9.23 -13.00
C THR A 33 4.16 -9.95 -13.20
N ASP A 34 3.39 -10.17 -12.14
CA ASP A 34 2.07 -10.82 -12.21
C ASP A 34 1.03 -9.89 -12.88
N THR A 35 1.04 -9.83 -14.21
CA THR A 35 0.17 -8.96 -15.01
C THR A 35 -1.24 -9.51 -15.18
N ASN A 36 -1.41 -10.83 -15.10
CA ASN A 36 -2.70 -11.50 -15.20
C ASN A 36 -3.35 -11.76 -13.84
N ARG A 37 -2.71 -11.32 -12.75
CA ARG A 37 -3.22 -11.32 -11.37
C ARG A 37 -3.56 -12.72 -10.88
N ASP A 38 -2.76 -13.71 -11.30
CA ASP A 38 -2.89 -15.10 -10.89
C ASP A 38 -1.97 -15.48 -9.74
N SER A 39 -1.30 -14.48 -9.14
CA SER A 39 -0.33 -14.54 -8.04
C SER A 39 1.00 -15.20 -8.37
N THR A 40 1.28 -15.50 -9.63
CA THR A 40 2.52 -16.09 -10.07
C THR A 40 3.21 -15.23 -11.13
N VAL A 41 4.56 -15.23 -11.11
CA VAL A 41 5.35 -14.61 -12.17
C VAL A 41 5.90 -15.70 -13.06
N ASP A 42 5.21 -15.95 -14.17
CA ASP A 42 5.62 -16.90 -15.20
C ASP A 42 6.85 -16.40 -15.95
N ILE A 43 7.98 -17.08 -15.71
CA ILE A 43 9.26 -16.83 -16.38
C ILE A 43 9.55 -17.83 -17.51
N THR A 44 8.64 -18.77 -17.79
CA THR A 44 8.85 -19.85 -18.76
C THR A 44 7.92 -19.78 -19.97
N GLY A 45 6.69 -19.31 -19.77
CA GLY A 45 5.67 -19.14 -20.81
C GLY A 45 5.50 -17.68 -21.22
N LEU A 46 4.28 -17.33 -21.61
CA LEU A 46 3.92 -16.04 -22.20
C LEU A 46 2.87 -15.25 -21.39
N SER A 47 2.31 -15.80 -20.32
CA SER A 47 1.19 -15.18 -19.58
C SER A 47 1.56 -13.81 -19.02
N ASN A 48 2.80 -13.65 -18.54
CA ASN A 48 3.34 -12.37 -18.06
C ASN A 48 4.28 -11.67 -19.05
N SER A 49 4.30 -12.10 -20.31
CA SER A 49 5.06 -11.42 -21.37
C SER A 49 4.18 -10.49 -22.23
N ASN A 50 2.88 -10.77 -22.32
CA ASN A 50 1.95 -9.98 -23.12
C ASN A 50 1.36 -8.83 -22.28
N ASP A 51 1.09 -7.69 -22.92
CA ASP A 51 0.39 -6.51 -22.38
C ASP A 51 0.97 -5.92 -21.09
N LYS A 52 2.17 -6.37 -20.67
CA LYS A 52 2.87 -5.89 -19.49
C LYS A 52 3.27 -4.42 -19.52
N ASN A 53 3.24 -3.84 -20.72
CA ASN A 53 3.56 -2.44 -21.03
C ASN A 53 2.32 -1.53 -20.99
N GLU A 54 1.16 -2.06 -20.64
CA GLU A 54 -0.11 -1.34 -20.47
C GLU A 54 -0.76 -1.75 -19.14
N TRP A 55 -1.68 -0.93 -18.64
CA TRP A 55 -2.46 -1.24 -17.43
C TRP A 55 -3.93 -0.97 -17.70
N SER A 56 -4.78 -1.93 -17.36
CA SER A 56 -6.23 -1.85 -17.53
C SER A 56 -6.96 -2.42 -16.32
N ALA A 57 -8.29 -2.32 -16.30
CA ALA A 57 -9.09 -2.94 -15.27
C ALA A 57 -8.87 -4.47 -15.16
N ASP A 58 -8.50 -5.13 -16.27
CA ASP A 58 -8.39 -6.58 -16.36
C ASP A 58 -6.94 -7.10 -16.41
N SER A 59 -5.96 -6.22 -16.65
CA SER A 59 -4.55 -6.60 -16.86
C SER A 59 -3.60 -5.54 -16.31
N GLY A 60 -2.40 -5.97 -15.95
CA GLY A 60 -1.37 -5.13 -15.34
C GLY A 60 -1.20 -5.47 -13.86
N ALA A 61 0.05 -5.38 -13.41
CA ALA A 61 0.39 -5.80 -12.06
C ALA A 61 -0.04 -4.79 -11.00
N ILE A 62 -0.16 -5.29 -9.78
CA ILE A 62 -0.56 -4.54 -8.60
C ILE A 62 0.56 -4.64 -7.57
N PHE A 63 0.81 -3.56 -6.83
CA PHE A 63 1.68 -3.55 -5.66
C PHE A 63 0.97 -2.88 -4.48
N LEU A 64 1.41 -3.15 -3.24
CA LEU A 64 0.81 -2.54 -2.06
C LEU A 64 1.54 -1.28 -1.62
N PRO A 65 0.80 -0.33 -1.02
CA PRO A 65 1.44 0.65 -0.19
C PRO A 65 1.94 -0.04 1.08
N ASP A 66 3.24 -0.21 1.27
CA ASP A 66 3.86 -0.74 2.49
C ASP A 66 3.91 0.32 3.61
N ILE A 67 2.73 0.82 3.94
CA ILE A 67 2.49 1.85 4.95
C ILE A 67 2.20 1.27 6.34
N GLY A 68 2.44 -0.03 6.53
CA GLY A 68 2.34 -0.73 7.82
C GLY A 68 3.40 -0.29 8.84
N ASP A 69 3.34 -0.88 10.03
CA ASP A 69 4.36 -0.71 11.07
C ASP A 69 4.78 -2.06 11.67
N THR A 70 5.62 -2.78 10.94
CA THR A 70 6.11 -4.10 11.34
C THR A 70 6.74 -4.04 12.73
N ASN A 71 6.22 -4.87 13.63
CA ASN A 71 6.58 -4.92 15.05
C ASN A 71 6.34 -3.61 15.82
N ARG A 72 5.44 -2.74 15.34
CA ARG A 72 5.04 -1.48 15.98
C ARG A 72 6.20 -0.51 16.23
N ARG A 73 7.20 -0.49 15.35
CA ARG A 73 8.41 0.33 15.52
C ARG A 73 8.09 1.82 15.57
N CYS A 74 7.26 2.29 14.65
CA CYS A 74 6.82 3.68 14.55
C CYS A 74 5.94 4.06 15.74
N SER A 75 4.91 3.27 16.05
CA SER A 75 4.04 3.47 17.22
C SER A 75 4.85 3.52 18.52
N ASN A 76 5.79 2.58 18.71
CA ASN A 76 6.63 2.56 19.90
C ASN A 76 7.53 3.79 20.00
N ALA A 77 8.01 4.33 18.88
CA ALA A 77 8.79 5.55 18.85
C ALA A 77 7.94 6.78 19.20
N LEU A 78 6.69 6.85 18.72
CA LEU A 78 5.75 7.90 19.08
C LEU A 78 5.42 7.90 20.58
N LEU A 79 5.13 6.71 21.15
CA LEU A 79 4.75 6.56 22.56
C LEU A 79 5.90 6.82 23.55
N LYS A 80 7.16 6.53 23.17
CA LYS A 80 8.33 6.67 24.05
C LYS A 80 9.12 7.96 23.79
N GLY A 81 8.92 8.57 22.62
CA GLY A 81 9.64 9.74 22.16
C GLY A 81 9.04 11.07 22.64
N PRO A 82 9.67 12.20 22.25
CA PRO A 82 9.04 13.50 22.42
C PRO A 82 7.78 13.62 21.55
N ALA A 83 6.80 14.40 22.01
CA ALA A 83 5.63 14.72 21.21
C ALA A 83 6.03 15.26 19.83
N VAL A 84 5.44 14.68 18.78
CA VAL A 84 5.66 15.10 17.40
C VAL A 84 4.54 16.03 16.94
N SER A 85 4.81 16.82 15.89
CA SER A 85 3.78 17.64 15.25
C SER A 85 2.87 16.77 14.39
N ASN A 86 1.67 17.25 14.08
CA ASN A 86 0.68 16.49 13.31
C ASN A 86 1.26 16.00 11.97
N GLU A 87 2.08 16.81 11.29
CA GLU A 87 2.71 16.51 9.99
C GLU A 87 3.70 15.35 9.99
N LYS A 88 4.01 14.77 11.16
CA LYS A 88 5.00 13.72 11.31
C LYS A 88 4.41 12.33 11.59
N PHE A 89 3.12 12.22 11.91
CA PHE A 89 2.53 10.93 12.31
C PHE A 89 2.56 9.88 11.20
N ASP A 90 2.24 10.27 9.96
CA ASP A 90 2.22 9.39 8.77
C ASP A 90 3.58 9.23 8.09
N LYS A 91 4.65 9.81 8.65
CA LYS A 91 6.00 9.82 8.03
C LYS A 91 6.85 8.62 8.39
N CYS A 92 6.42 7.82 9.36
CA CYS A 92 7.08 6.58 9.72
C CYS A 92 6.17 5.42 9.30
N ASN A 93 6.69 4.53 8.47
CA ASN A 93 6.07 3.28 8.05
C ASN A 93 7.16 2.29 7.62
N ASP A 94 6.80 1.10 7.17
CA ASP A 94 7.76 0.07 6.78
C ASP A 94 8.62 0.45 5.56
N ALA A 95 8.02 1.14 4.58
CA ALA A 95 8.71 1.70 3.42
C ALA A 95 9.33 3.10 3.64
N PHE A 96 9.53 3.57 4.89
CA PHE A 96 10.07 4.93 5.12
C PHE A 96 11.58 5.04 4.86
N ASP A 97 12.30 3.93 4.93
CA ASP A 97 13.74 3.81 4.66
C ASP A 97 14.00 2.54 3.83
N ASN A 98 15.24 2.32 3.43
CA ASN A 98 15.61 1.25 2.50
C ASN A 98 15.65 -0.16 3.13
N SER A 99 15.10 -0.37 4.32
CA SER A 99 15.11 -1.68 4.96
C SER A 99 13.82 -2.42 4.64
N MET A 100 13.95 -3.60 4.03
CA MET A 100 12.82 -4.52 3.86
C MET A 100 12.36 -5.02 5.23
N ARG A 101 11.09 -4.76 5.56
CA ARG A 101 10.49 -5.16 6.85
C ARG A 101 9.33 -6.13 6.69
N SER A 102 8.67 -6.10 5.56
CA SER A 102 7.35 -6.69 5.32
C SER A 102 7.32 -7.43 3.98
N GLU A 103 8.21 -8.42 3.84
CA GLU A 103 8.34 -9.24 2.61
C GLU A 103 7.02 -9.85 2.12
N GLN A 104 6.05 -10.06 3.02
CA GLN A 104 4.72 -10.56 2.65
C GLN A 104 3.89 -9.57 1.81
N PHE A 105 4.19 -8.27 1.81
CA PHE A 105 3.42 -7.23 1.12
C PHE A 105 4.06 -6.75 -0.19
N VAL A 106 5.18 -7.35 -0.61
CA VAL A 106 5.90 -6.92 -1.82
C VAL A 106 5.40 -7.66 -3.06
N ALA A 107 5.18 -6.93 -4.15
CA ALA A 107 4.88 -7.50 -5.44
C ALA A 107 6.15 -8.05 -6.11
N PRO A 108 6.17 -9.32 -6.58
CA PRO A 108 7.35 -9.91 -7.19
C PRO A 108 7.59 -9.40 -8.61
N LEU A 109 8.85 -9.10 -8.91
CA LEU A 109 9.35 -8.70 -10.21
C LEU A 109 10.57 -9.55 -10.58
N ARG A 110 10.63 -10.06 -11.82
CA ARG A 110 11.67 -11.00 -12.25
C ARG A 110 12.25 -10.67 -13.60
N THR A 111 13.51 -11.01 -13.83
CA THR A 111 14.11 -11.02 -15.18
C THR A 111 14.19 -12.44 -15.73
N ILE A 112 14.11 -12.59 -17.05
CA ILE A 112 14.43 -13.85 -17.71
C ILE A 112 15.95 -14.06 -17.74
N PRO A 113 16.46 -15.27 -17.43
CA PRO A 113 17.89 -15.57 -17.55
C PRO A 113 18.43 -15.34 -18.96
N MET A 114 19.58 -14.69 -19.07
CA MET A 114 20.24 -14.39 -20.35
C MET A 114 21.61 -15.08 -20.45
N PRO A 115 21.68 -16.43 -20.57
CA PRO A 115 22.94 -17.19 -20.48
C PRO A 115 23.96 -16.82 -21.57
N GLY A 116 23.49 -16.31 -22.72
CA GLY A 116 24.30 -15.91 -23.87
C GLY A 116 24.91 -14.50 -23.81
N LEU A 117 24.75 -13.76 -22.70
CA LEU A 117 25.26 -12.38 -22.62
C LEU A 117 26.79 -12.30 -22.79
N PRO A 118 27.32 -11.30 -23.52
CA PRO A 118 28.76 -10.98 -23.55
C PRO A 118 29.32 -10.70 -22.15
N ASN A 119 30.61 -10.96 -21.93
CA ASN A 119 31.23 -10.80 -20.60
C ASN A 119 31.26 -9.34 -20.11
N ASP A 120 31.27 -8.39 -21.03
CA ASP A 120 31.25 -6.93 -20.79
C ASP A 120 29.83 -6.37 -20.58
N ALA A 121 28.80 -7.21 -20.60
CA ALA A 121 27.43 -6.75 -20.41
C ALA A 121 27.16 -6.25 -18.98
N SER A 122 26.19 -5.35 -18.87
CA SER A 122 25.64 -4.92 -17.59
C SER A 122 24.16 -4.63 -17.77
N GLY A 123 23.39 -4.82 -16.70
CA GLY A 123 21.95 -4.64 -16.71
C GLY A 123 21.57 -3.56 -15.73
N ARG A 124 20.47 -2.86 -15.96
CA ARG A 124 19.97 -1.81 -15.08
C ARG A 124 18.47 -1.87 -14.90
N VAL A 125 17.99 -1.90 -13.66
CA VAL A 125 16.57 -1.68 -13.35
C VAL A 125 16.38 -0.25 -12.87
N SER A 126 15.46 0.48 -13.47
CA SER A 126 15.23 1.89 -13.11
C SER A 126 13.84 2.39 -13.48
N ILE A 127 13.46 3.50 -12.87
CA ILE A 127 12.29 4.29 -13.26
C ILE A 127 12.77 5.40 -14.18
N LYS A 128 12.26 5.47 -15.41
CA LYS A 128 12.75 6.42 -16.44
C LYS A 128 12.05 7.77 -16.42
N ASP A 129 10.83 7.84 -15.91
CA ASP A 129 10.13 9.10 -15.77
C ASP A 129 10.69 9.91 -14.57
N PRO A 130 11.05 11.19 -14.73
CA PRO A 130 11.62 12.01 -13.66
C PRO A 130 10.62 12.37 -12.56
N VAL A 131 9.34 12.51 -12.90
CA VAL A 131 8.26 12.74 -11.93
C VAL A 131 8.10 11.47 -11.10
N GLN A 132 8.07 10.31 -11.74
CA GLN A 132 8.03 9.02 -11.06
C GLN A 132 9.26 8.76 -10.21
N ARG A 133 10.47 9.03 -10.69
CA ARG A 133 11.69 8.87 -9.87
C ARG A 133 11.74 9.75 -8.63
N ASN A 134 11.22 10.96 -8.70
CA ASN A 134 11.18 11.85 -7.54
C ASN A 134 10.21 11.36 -6.48
N GLN A 135 9.29 10.49 -6.91
CA GLN A 135 8.23 9.92 -6.13
C GLN A 135 8.39 8.40 -6.06
N ALA A 136 9.57 7.82 -6.33
CA ALA A 136 9.79 6.38 -6.37
C ALA A 136 11.27 6.05 -6.17
N TYR A 137 11.61 5.44 -5.04
CA TYR A 137 12.98 5.00 -4.77
C TYR A 137 13.30 3.67 -5.46
N VAL A 138 14.54 3.44 -5.89
CA VAL A 138 15.02 2.14 -6.36
C VAL A 138 16.32 1.86 -5.61
N ASP A 139 16.37 0.78 -4.82
CA ASP A 139 17.52 0.52 -3.94
C ASP A 139 18.87 0.39 -4.67
N GLY A 140 19.90 0.90 -3.99
CA GLY A 140 21.24 1.19 -4.47
C GLY A 140 22.12 -0.03 -4.74
N ASN A 141 21.86 -0.72 -5.84
CA ASN A 141 22.83 -0.92 -6.93
C ASN A 141 22.01 -1.36 -8.13
N SER A 142 21.33 -0.40 -8.76
CA SER A 142 20.50 -0.66 -9.94
C SER A 142 21.24 -1.35 -11.08
N THR A 143 22.58 -1.43 -11.04
CA THR A 143 23.42 -2.07 -12.05
C THR A 143 23.84 -3.47 -11.66
N PHE A 144 23.51 -4.44 -12.51
CA PHE A 144 23.76 -5.86 -12.31
C PHE A 144 24.85 -6.37 -13.24
N SER A 145 25.67 -7.29 -12.73
CA SER A 145 26.76 -7.91 -13.49
C SER A 145 26.24 -8.90 -14.53
N THR A 146 27.02 -9.17 -15.58
CA THR A 146 26.76 -10.27 -16.53
C THR A 146 26.46 -11.59 -15.84
N ALA A 147 27.19 -11.93 -14.77
CA ALA A 147 26.98 -13.19 -14.05
C ALA A 147 25.57 -13.27 -13.44
N SER A 148 25.10 -12.17 -12.87
CA SER A 148 23.75 -12.05 -12.29
C SER A 148 22.66 -12.09 -13.37
N LEU A 149 22.91 -11.49 -14.54
CA LEU A 149 21.96 -11.46 -15.67
C LEU A 149 21.88 -12.78 -16.45
N ARG A 150 22.94 -13.60 -16.39
CA ARG A 150 22.92 -14.97 -16.90
C ARG A 150 22.07 -15.90 -16.02
N GLU A 151 21.94 -15.55 -14.74
CA GLU A 151 20.92 -16.06 -13.84
C GLU A 151 19.63 -15.21 -14.01
N HIS A 152 18.56 -15.54 -13.30
CA HIS A 152 17.43 -14.61 -13.17
C HIS A 152 17.65 -13.70 -11.96
N LEU A 153 17.09 -12.51 -12.02
CA LEU A 153 16.98 -11.60 -10.88
C LEU A 153 15.56 -11.66 -10.33
N VAL A 154 15.43 -11.61 -9.01
CA VAL A 154 14.15 -11.46 -8.30
C VAL A 154 14.21 -10.14 -7.55
N PHE A 155 13.12 -9.39 -7.59
CA PHE A 155 12.95 -8.12 -6.90
C PHE A 155 11.59 -8.09 -6.20
N GLY A 156 11.50 -7.29 -5.13
CA GLY A 156 10.24 -6.84 -4.54
C GLY A 156 9.87 -5.44 -5.03
N ILE A 157 8.59 -5.13 -5.02
CA ILE A 157 8.05 -3.79 -5.28
C ILE A 157 6.98 -3.50 -4.23
N ASP A 158 7.13 -2.39 -3.54
CA ASP A 158 6.22 -1.84 -2.56
C ASP A 158 5.98 -0.35 -2.82
N GLY A 159 5.40 0.37 -1.87
CA GLY A 159 5.14 1.80 -1.98
C GLY A 159 4.92 2.48 -0.64
N SER A 160 5.53 3.63 -0.38
CA SER A 160 5.39 4.30 0.94
C SER A 160 4.15 5.18 1.11
N HIS A 161 3.23 5.19 0.14
CA HIS A 161 1.98 5.95 0.20
C HIS A 161 0.83 5.19 -0.47
N ALA A 162 -0.36 5.26 0.11
CA ALA A 162 -1.59 4.66 -0.44
C ALA A 162 -2.23 5.53 -1.54
N HIS A 163 -2.23 6.85 -1.36
CA HIS A 163 -2.73 7.85 -2.31
C HIS A 163 -2.06 9.21 -2.05
N CYS A 164 -1.78 10.00 -3.09
CA CYS A 164 -1.24 11.36 -2.95
C CYS A 164 -2.10 12.37 -3.74
N PRO A 165 -2.95 13.15 -3.04
CA PRO A 165 -3.84 14.12 -3.68
C PRO A 165 -3.16 15.16 -4.57
N ASP A 166 -1.90 15.48 -4.26
CA ASP A 166 -1.14 16.56 -4.89
C ASP A 166 -0.09 16.08 -5.91
N GLY A 167 -0.06 14.79 -6.30
CA GLY A 167 0.96 14.37 -7.27
C GLY A 167 1.06 12.92 -7.71
N TRP A 168 0.28 11.98 -7.16
CA TRP A 168 0.39 10.57 -7.57
C TRP A 168 -0.94 9.83 -7.57
N ASP A 169 -1.42 9.52 -8.78
CA ASP A 169 -2.44 8.51 -9.04
C ASP A 169 -2.09 7.68 -10.32
N ASP A 170 -0.87 7.89 -10.85
CA ASP A 170 -0.43 7.33 -12.12
C ASP A 170 0.29 5.98 -11.93
N PRO A 171 0.18 5.05 -12.89
CA PRO A 171 0.93 3.80 -12.87
C PRO A 171 2.46 4.02 -12.86
N VAL A 172 3.17 3.18 -12.10
CA VAL A 172 4.64 3.15 -12.06
C VAL A 172 5.15 2.38 -13.27
N THR A 173 6.06 2.95 -14.03
CA THR A 173 6.78 2.23 -15.10
C THR A 173 8.19 1.88 -14.67
N ILE A 174 8.46 0.58 -14.50
CA ILE A 174 9.80 0.05 -14.23
C ILE A 174 10.40 -0.41 -15.55
N THR A 175 11.64 0.00 -15.80
CA THR A 175 12.40 -0.34 -16.99
C THR A 175 13.61 -1.19 -16.64
N PHE A 176 13.86 -2.24 -17.44
CA PHE A 176 15.05 -3.06 -17.42
C PHE A 176 15.84 -2.82 -18.71
N ASP A 177 17.05 -2.28 -18.56
CA ASP A 177 17.97 -2.02 -19.65
C ASP A 177 19.13 -3.03 -19.58
N VAL A 178 19.58 -3.56 -20.72
CA VAL A 178 20.80 -4.38 -20.79
C VAL A 178 21.72 -3.81 -21.84
N GLN A 179 22.96 -3.52 -21.46
CA GLN A 179 23.95 -2.87 -22.33
C GLN A 179 25.25 -3.66 -22.37
N SER A 180 25.84 -3.75 -23.57
CA SER A 180 27.22 -4.22 -23.83
C SER A 180 27.93 -3.21 -24.73
N CYS A 181 29.20 -3.45 -25.08
CA CYS A 181 29.89 -2.61 -26.06
C CYS A 181 29.26 -2.63 -27.46
N LEU A 182 28.49 -3.68 -27.80
CA LEU A 182 27.94 -3.88 -29.15
C LEU A 182 26.46 -3.51 -29.24
N ASP A 183 25.69 -3.81 -28.20
CA ASP A 183 24.22 -3.73 -28.22
C ASP A 183 23.66 -3.13 -26.93
N SER A 184 22.47 -2.53 -27.03
CA SER A 184 21.64 -2.10 -25.91
C SER A 184 20.19 -2.54 -26.13
N LEU A 185 19.56 -3.04 -25.09
CA LEU A 185 18.17 -3.48 -25.07
C LEU A 185 17.41 -2.78 -23.92
N SER A 186 16.09 -2.58 -24.07
CA SER A 186 15.21 -1.99 -23.05
C SER A 186 13.79 -2.57 -23.06
N ASP A 187 13.31 -2.99 -21.89
CA ASP A 187 11.99 -3.58 -21.67
C ASP A 187 11.33 -3.04 -20.40
N LYS A 188 10.01 -3.08 -20.30
CA LYS A 188 9.28 -2.39 -19.22
C LYS A 188 8.03 -3.11 -18.74
N VAL A 189 7.68 -2.84 -17.48
CA VAL A 189 6.42 -3.25 -16.85
C VAL A 189 5.71 -2.05 -16.21
N ILE A 190 4.39 -2.11 -16.16
CA ILE A 190 3.55 -1.10 -15.51
C ILE A 190 2.81 -1.72 -14.32
N LEU A 191 2.82 -1.01 -13.18
CA LEU A 191 2.12 -1.43 -11.96
C LEU A 191 1.31 -0.28 -11.33
N ARG A 192 0.27 -0.61 -10.55
CA ARG A 192 -0.57 0.36 -9.81
C ARG A 192 -0.91 -0.14 -8.40
N THR A 193 -1.16 0.75 -7.44
CA THR A 193 -1.82 0.41 -6.18
C THR A 193 -3.31 0.12 -6.40
N HIS A 194 -3.92 -0.71 -5.54
CA HIS A 194 -5.35 -1.00 -5.62
C HIS A 194 -5.99 -1.21 -4.23
N THR A 195 -7.10 -0.52 -3.97
CA THR A 195 -7.90 -0.59 -2.75
C THR A 195 -9.29 -1.18 -3.01
N HIS A 196 -9.89 -1.82 -2.00
CA HIS A 196 -11.22 -2.42 -2.13
C HIS A 196 -12.03 -2.36 -0.83
N LEU A 197 -13.34 -2.54 -0.97
CA LEU A 197 -14.26 -2.77 0.14
C LEU A 197 -14.33 -4.27 0.48
N TYR A 198 -14.19 -4.63 1.77
CA TYR A 198 -14.10 -6.02 2.22
C TYR A 198 -15.18 -6.43 3.23
N LEU A 199 -15.26 -7.75 3.44
CA LEU A 199 -15.90 -8.37 4.60
C LEU A 199 -15.33 -7.78 5.91
N VAL A 200 -16.14 -7.75 6.97
CA VAL A 200 -15.73 -7.24 8.28
C VAL A 200 -14.51 -8.02 8.79
N GLN A 201 -13.36 -7.35 8.90
CA GLN A 201 -12.13 -7.92 9.45
C GLN A 201 -11.89 -7.50 10.90
N GLN A 202 -12.42 -6.36 11.32
CA GLN A 202 -12.27 -5.87 12.69
C GLN A 202 -13.47 -5.01 13.08
N ILE A 203 -13.82 -5.06 14.36
CA ILE A 203 -14.80 -4.18 14.98
C ILE A 203 -14.03 -3.26 15.92
N ILE A 204 -14.19 -1.95 15.75
CA ILE A 204 -13.45 -0.94 16.51
C ILE A 204 -14.43 -0.17 17.41
N ALA A 205 -14.06 0.00 18.68
CA ALA A 205 -14.83 0.77 19.64
C ALA A 205 -13.93 1.51 20.65
N VAL A 206 -14.52 2.39 21.47
CA VAL A 206 -13.83 3.02 22.60
C VAL A 206 -14.27 2.36 23.91
N LYS A 207 -13.31 2.02 24.78
CA LYS A 207 -13.60 1.24 26.01
C LYS A 207 -14.32 2.05 27.09
N GLY A 208 -14.02 3.34 27.19
CA GLY A 208 -14.45 4.21 28.29
C GLY A 208 -13.77 3.92 29.63
N ASN A 209 -13.99 4.83 30.58
CA ASN A 209 -13.43 4.76 31.94
C ASN A 209 -14.52 4.63 33.01
N GLU A 210 -14.32 3.75 34.00
CA GLU A 210 -15.30 3.51 35.07
C GLU A 210 -15.57 4.75 35.94
N ILE A 211 -14.61 5.69 36.01
CA ILE A 211 -14.74 6.89 36.83
C ILE A 211 -15.50 8.00 36.09
N SER A 212 -15.11 8.33 34.85
CA SER A 212 -15.66 9.46 34.09
C SER A 212 -16.79 9.07 33.13
N GLU A 213 -16.77 7.86 32.57
CA GLU A 213 -17.79 7.35 31.64
C GLU A 213 -18.33 5.95 32.02
N PRO A 214 -18.93 5.76 33.21
CA PRO A 214 -19.49 4.46 33.59
C PRO A 214 -20.59 3.96 32.63
N TRP A 215 -21.27 4.88 31.93
CA TRP A 215 -22.23 4.57 30.89
C TRP A 215 -21.57 4.00 29.64
N LEU A 216 -20.39 4.49 29.25
CA LEU A 216 -19.63 3.98 28.11
C LEU A 216 -19.08 2.59 28.43
N VAL A 217 -18.55 2.39 29.63
CA VAL A 217 -18.11 1.05 30.08
C VAL A 217 -19.26 0.04 30.03
N ARG A 218 -20.48 0.46 30.43
CA ARG A 218 -21.66 -0.40 30.33
C ARG A 218 -22.00 -0.70 28.86
N PHE A 219 -21.94 0.31 27.98
CA PHE A 219 -22.12 0.11 26.55
C PHE A 219 -21.08 -0.88 26.00
N SER A 220 -19.79 -0.68 26.26
CA SER A 220 -18.71 -1.53 25.75
C SER A 220 -18.80 -2.97 26.25
N LYS A 221 -19.31 -3.20 27.48
CA LYS A 221 -19.63 -4.55 27.98
C LYS A 221 -20.78 -5.21 27.21
N ASN A 222 -21.87 -4.48 26.98
CA ASN A 222 -22.99 -4.99 26.20
C ASN A 222 -22.59 -5.22 24.73
N PHE A 223 -21.77 -4.33 24.18
CA PHE A 223 -21.26 -4.42 22.82
C PHE A 223 -20.36 -5.63 22.63
N LEU A 224 -19.41 -5.86 23.55
CA LEU A 224 -18.59 -7.09 23.56
C LEU A 224 -19.48 -8.34 23.61
N THR A 225 -20.56 -8.33 24.39
CA THR A 225 -21.50 -9.46 24.45
C THR A 225 -22.13 -9.71 23.07
N ALA A 226 -22.65 -8.68 22.42
CA ALA A 226 -23.25 -8.79 21.08
C ALA A 226 -22.24 -9.23 20.01
N VAL A 227 -21.00 -8.74 20.09
CA VAL A 227 -19.90 -9.15 19.20
C VAL A 227 -19.53 -10.62 19.42
N THR A 228 -19.48 -11.08 20.67
CA THR A 228 -19.24 -12.48 21.02
C THR A 228 -20.36 -13.39 20.55
N GLU A 229 -21.62 -12.97 20.69
CA GLU A 229 -22.78 -13.71 20.17
C GLU A 229 -22.77 -13.83 18.64
N SER A 230 -22.05 -12.92 17.97
CA SER A 230 -21.85 -12.92 16.53
C SER A 230 -20.60 -13.70 16.08
N GLY A 231 -19.81 -14.25 17.03
CA GLY A 231 -18.57 -15.01 16.78
C GLY A 231 -17.40 -14.16 16.28
N LEU A 232 -17.40 -12.86 16.59
CA LEU A 232 -16.42 -11.87 16.15
C LEU A 232 -15.59 -11.30 17.31
N GLU A 233 -15.61 -11.94 18.49
CA GLU A 233 -14.91 -11.43 19.69
C GLU A 233 -13.40 -11.34 19.54
N GLY A 234 -12.80 -12.20 18.70
CA GLY A 234 -11.37 -12.13 18.35
C GLY A 234 -11.02 -10.89 17.54
N GLU A 235 -12.02 -10.28 16.89
CA GLU A 235 -11.88 -9.16 15.98
C GLU A 235 -12.25 -7.82 16.64
N LEU A 236 -12.52 -7.78 17.95
CA LEU A 236 -12.87 -6.54 18.65
C LEU A 236 -11.62 -5.81 19.17
N TYR A 237 -11.35 -4.64 18.61
CA TYR A 237 -10.32 -3.73 19.08
C TYR A 237 -10.94 -2.56 19.86
N PHE A 238 -10.34 -2.26 21.01
CA PHE A 238 -10.73 -1.11 21.83
C PHE A 238 -9.64 -0.04 21.84
N PHE A 239 -9.99 1.17 21.45
CA PHE A 239 -9.25 2.35 21.87
C PHE A 239 -9.44 2.59 23.36
N HIS A 240 -8.33 2.88 24.02
CA HIS A 240 -8.25 3.03 25.48
C HIS A 240 -8.09 4.48 25.93
N ASP A 241 -7.72 5.37 25.01
CA ASP A 241 -7.59 6.79 25.34
C ASP A 241 -8.97 7.45 25.48
N ARG A 242 -9.00 8.55 26.22
CA ARG A 242 -10.22 9.15 26.78
C ARG A 242 -10.66 10.44 26.08
N ASP A 243 -9.91 10.86 25.08
CA ASP A 243 -10.10 12.17 24.47
C ASP A 243 -11.36 12.25 23.60
N ASP A 244 -11.84 11.12 23.10
CA ASP A 244 -13.03 11.07 22.25
C ASP A 244 -13.69 9.68 22.28
N ILE A 245 -15.01 9.65 22.38
CA ILE A 245 -15.83 8.43 22.42
C ILE A 245 -16.27 7.98 21.02
N TRP A 246 -16.14 8.87 20.03
CA TRP A 246 -16.67 8.69 18.68
C TRP A 246 -15.60 8.10 17.76
N ALA A 247 -15.31 6.80 17.91
CA ALA A 247 -14.36 6.08 17.05
C ALA A 247 -14.64 6.31 15.55
N GLN A 248 -15.92 6.24 15.17
CA GLN A 248 -16.39 6.47 13.80
C GLN A 248 -16.05 7.87 13.25
N ASP A 249 -15.86 8.88 14.10
CA ASP A 249 -15.68 10.23 13.60
C ASP A 249 -14.21 10.64 13.42
N PHE A 250 -13.27 9.97 14.09
CA PHE A 250 -11.86 10.37 14.03
C PHE A 250 -11.03 9.51 13.07
N MET A 251 -11.59 8.42 12.57
CA MET A 251 -10.94 7.51 11.62
C MET A 251 -11.94 6.90 10.63
N GLU A 252 -11.45 6.52 9.45
CA GLU A 252 -12.14 5.64 8.50
C GLU A 252 -11.27 4.41 8.17
N PRO A 253 -11.84 3.20 8.12
CA PRO A 253 -11.10 2.01 7.71
C PRO A 253 -11.16 1.81 6.19
N ASP A 254 -10.04 1.39 5.61
CA ASP A 254 -9.91 0.96 4.21
C ASP A 254 -8.94 -0.22 4.13
N ALA A 255 -8.72 -0.78 2.94
CA ALA A 255 -7.68 -1.78 2.72
C ALA A 255 -7.15 -1.78 1.28
N ALA A 256 -5.90 -2.19 1.13
CA ALA A 256 -5.28 -2.52 -0.15
C ALA A 256 -4.97 -4.02 -0.23
N SER A 257 -4.96 -4.63 -1.41
CA SER A 257 -4.63 -6.06 -1.55
C SER A 257 -3.80 -6.46 -2.76
N LEU A 258 -3.09 -7.59 -2.63
CA LEU A 258 -2.47 -8.33 -3.73
C LEU A 258 -3.23 -9.62 -4.03
N PRO A 259 -3.25 -10.05 -5.31
CA PRO A 259 -3.64 -11.40 -5.68
C PRO A 259 -2.79 -12.46 -4.97
N SER A 260 -3.42 -13.54 -4.52
CA SER A 260 -2.77 -14.73 -3.96
C SER A 260 -3.64 -15.97 -4.24
N PRO A 261 -3.05 -17.18 -4.36
CA PRO A 261 -3.79 -18.36 -4.83
C PRO A 261 -4.96 -18.76 -3.92
N ASP A 262 -4.79 -18.56 -2.61
CA ASP A 262 -5.75 -18.99 -1.59
C ASP A 262 -6.70 -17.84 -1.18
N SER A 263 -6.12 -16.69 -0.84
CA SER A 263 -6.84 -15.48 -0.44
C SER A 263 -5.98 -14.24 -0.72
N PRO A 264 -6.57 -13.08 -1.04
CA PRO A 264 -5.81 -11.85 -1.21
C PRO A 264 -4.93 -11.56 0.00
N ILE A 265 -3.72 -11.06 -0.25
CA ILE A 265 -2.85 -10.53 0.79
C ILE A 265 -3.30 -9.09 1.02
N SER A 266 -3.87 -8.79 2.18
CA SER A 266 -4.42 -7.47 2.49
C SER A 266 -3.58 -6.70 3.50
N LEU A 267 -3.47 -5.40 3.27
CA LEU A 267 -3.04 -4.41 4.27
C LEU A 267 -4.26 -3.59 4.68
N GLN A 268 -4.60 -3.59 5.96
CA GLN A 268 -5.63 -2.68 6.50
C GLN A 268 -5.07 -1.27 6.56
N ILE A 269 -5.87 -0.26 6.26
CA ILE A 269 -5.46 1.14 6.22
C ILE A 269 -6.41 1.95 7.10
N MET A 270 -5.89 2.53 8.16
CA MET A 270 -6.64 3.44 9.04
C MET A 270 -6.41 4.87 8.59
N ILE A 271 -7.46 5.51 8.08
CA ILE A 271 -7.42 6.89 7.61
C ILE A 271 -7.81 7.81 8.77
N CYS A 272 -6.84 8.52 9.35
CA CYS A 272 -7.13 9.58 10.31
C CYS A 272 -7.83 10.74 9.59
N THR A 273 -8.98 11.14 10.11
CA THR A 273 -9.77 12.24 9.54
C THR A 273 -9.03 13.58 9.63
N SER A 274 -9.38 14.49 8.74
CA SER A 274 -8.68 15.77 8.56
C SER A 274 -8.83 16.81 9.67
N GLN A 275 -9.36 16.42 10.84
CA GLN A 275 -9.62 17.30 11.97
C GLN A 275 -8.39 17.42 12.87
N ASN A 276 -7.46 18.32 12.52
CA ASN A 276 -6.16 18.45 13.18
C ASN A 276 -6.22 18.65 14.71
N GLU A 277 -7.29 19.26 15.23
CA GLU A 277 -7.51 19.52 16.65
C GLU A 277 -8.15 18.34 17.39
N ARG A 278 -8.65 17.33 16.67
CA ARG A 278 -9.27 16.12 17.25
C ARG A 278 -8.20 15.09 17.59
N VAL A 279 -7.59 15.27 18.75
CA VAL A 279 -6.42 14.50 19.20
C VAL A 279 -6.62 12.99 19.20
N ALA A 280 -7.85 12.49 19.38
CA ALA A 280 -8.14 11.06 19.36
C ALA A 280 -7.78 10.36 18.04
N GLY A 281 -7.73 11.09 16.91
CA GLY A 281 -7.26 10.54 15.64
C GLY A 281 -5.81 10.04 15.69
N LYS A 282 -4.96 10.61 16.56
CA LYS A 282 -3.56 10.17 16.73
C LYS A 282 -3.43 8.72 17.18
N GLN A 283 -4.48 8.20 17.84
CA GLN A 283 -4.49 6.82 18.31
C GLN A 283 -4.36 5.81 17.17
N VAL A 284 -4.73 6.15 15.93
CA VAL A 284 -4.51 5.25 14.79
C VAL A 284 -3.02 5.00 14.59
N PHE A 285 -2.16 6.00 14.80
CA PHE A 285 -0.70 5.89 14.66
C PHE A 285 -0.02 5.36 15.93
N GLU A 286 -0.50 5.79 17.10
CA GLU A 286 0.13 5.48 18.38
C GLU A 286 -0.21 4.06 18.88
N TYR A 287 -1.46 3.64 18.68
CA TYR A 287 -2.00 2.42 19.28
C TYR A 287 -2.47 1.40 18.24
N HIS A 288 -2.97 1.82 17.08
CA HIS A 288 -3.54 0.86 16.11
C HIS A 288 -2.58 0.40 15.01
N HIS A 289 -1.66 1.27 14.57
CA HIS A 289 -0.63 1.00 13.56
C HIS A 289 0.25 -0.18 13.99
N ASP A 290 0.37 -1.18 13.10
CA ASP A 290 1.02 -2.47 13.40
C ASP A 290 1.42 -3.21 12.13
N THR A 291 1.97 -4.42 12.29
CA THR A 291 2.16 -5.39 11.22
C THR A 291 0.81 -5.68 10.54
N GLY A 292 0.70 -5.35 9.26
CA GLY A 292 -0.52 -5.56 8.48
C GLY A 292 -1.61 -4.49 8.65
N ILE A 293 -1.35 -3.45 9.45
CA ILE A 293 -2.25 -2.31 9.65
C ILE A 293 -1.45 -1.05 9.39
N GLY A 294 -1.68 -0.40 8.26
CA GLY A 294 -1.16 0.92 7.92
C GLY A 294 -2.03 2.05 8.44
N ALA A 295 -1.48 3.26 8.46
CA ALA A 295 -2.19 4.46 8.87
C ALA A 295 -1.79 5.65 8.00
N VAL A 296 -2.79 6.47 7.63
CA VAL A 296 -2.61 7.68 6.80
C VAL A 296 -3.43 8.83 7.38
N GLN A 297 -3.11 10.06 6.96
CA GLN A 297 -3.88 11.24 7.34
C GLN A 297 -3.87 12.26 6.20
N GLN A 298 -4.94 13.03 6.10
CA GLN A 298 -4.97 14.27 5.33
C GLN A 298 -5.09 15.43 6.30
N LEU A 299 -4.11 16.32 6.34
CA LEU A 299 -4.16 17.48 7.24
C LEU A 299 -4.91 18.65 6.60
N GLY A 300 -5.47 19.53 7.44
CA GLY A 300 -5.92 20.87 7.00
C GLY A 300 -7.30 21.30 7.50
N GLY A 301 -8.08 20.41 8.09
CA GLY A 301 -9.40 20.74 8.62
C GLY A 301 -9.35 21.28 10.05
N ALA A 302 -9.99 22.42 10.28
CA ALA A 302 -10.53 22.75 11.61
C ALA A 302 -11.55 21.69 12.05
N ARG A 303 -11.77 21.54 13.36
CA ARG A 303 -12.77 20.61 13.90
C ARG A 303 -14.17 21.07 13.51
N GLU A 304 -14.77 20.36 12.56
CA GLU A 304 -16.10 20.62 12.01
C GLU A 304 -16.75 19.28 11.74
N GLU A 305 -18.02 19.12 12.11
CA GLU A 305 -18.72 17.83 11.99
C GLU A 305 -18.82 17.33 10.56
N ILE A 306 -18.81 18.24 9.58
CA ILE A 306 -18.76 17.86 8.16
C ILE A 306 -17.46 17.15 7.77
N LYS A 307 -16.41 17.17 8.60
CA LYS A 307 -15.10 16.53 8.37
C LYS A 307 -14.90 15.28 9.23
N SER A 308 -15.92 14.87 9.99
CA SER A 308 -15.92 13.64 10.78
C SER A 308 -16.07 12.42 9.89
N GLY A 309 -15.42 11.32 10.27
CA GLY A 309 -15.48 10.04 9.57
C GLY A 309 -16.92 9.55 9.37
N GLY A 310 -17.79 9.70 10.38
CA GLY A 310 -19.22 9.38 10.24
C GLY A 310 -20.01 10.17 9.19
N ASN A 311 -19.39 11.13 8.50
CA ASN A 311 -19.93 11.81 7.32
C ASN A 311 -19.35 11.29 5.99
N ILE A 312 -18.53 10.24 6.03
CA ILE A 312 -17.87 9.53 4.93
C ILE A 312 -18.44 8.12 4.91
N GLU A 313 -19.22 7.80 3.89
CA GLU A 313 -19.84 6.48 3.76
C GLU A 313 -19.67 5.96 2.35
N THR A 314 -19.90 4.67 2.14
CA THR A 314 -19.81 4.06 0.80
C THR A 314 -21.07 3.29 0.49
N ILE A 315 -21.65 3.50 -0.70
CA ILE A 315 -22.68 2.61 -1.23
C ILE A 315 -22.05 1.41 -1.93
N PRO A 316 -22.65 0.21 -1.81
CA PRO A 316 -22.12 -1.01 -2.42
C PRO A 316 -22.14 -0.93 -3.94
N ALA A 317 -21.48 -1.90 -4.58
CA ALA A 317 -21.48 -2.04 -6.03
C ALA A 317 -22.89 -2.03 -6.61
N TYR A 318 -23.09 -1.27 -7.70
CA TYR A 318 -24.39 -1.14 -8.34
C TYR A 318 -24.24 -0.74 -9.81
N GLU A 319 -25.30 -0.97 -10.58
CA GLU A 319 -25.43 -0.50 -11.97
C GLU A 319 -26.56 0.51 -12.06
N PHE A 320 -26.34 1.58 -12.82
CA PHE A 320 -27.36 2.60 -13.06
C PHE A 320 -27.17 3.24 -14.43
N SER A 321 -28.23 3.27 -15.24
CA SER A 321 -28.22 3.90 -16.58
C SER A 321 -27.02 3.48 -17.44
N ASP A 322 -26.85 2.17 -17.63
CA ASP A 322 -25.74 1.55 -18.41
C ASP A 322 -24.32 1.83 -17.88
N THR A 323 -24.19 2.40 -16.69
CA THR A 323 -22.91 2.62 -16.01
C THR A 323 -22.77 1.65 -14.84
N SER A 324 -21.68 0.89 -14.82
CA SER A 324 -21.35 -0.03 -13.72
C SER A 324 -20.38 0.61 -12.75
N TRP A 325 -20.65 0.46 -11.45
CA TRP A 325 -19.80 0.91 -10.34
C TRP A 325 -19.40 -0.30 -9.50
N PRO A 326 -18.42 -1.11 -9.96
CA PRO A 326 -18.07 -2.38 -9.31
C PRO A 326 -17.44 -2.21 -7.92
N ALA A 327 -16.86 -1.04 -7.64
CA ALA A 327 -16.35 -0.67 -6.31
C ALA A 327 -17.37 0.12 -5.47
N GLY A 328 -18.59 0.33 -5.98
CA GLY A 328 -19.54 1.24 -5.35
C GLY A 328 -19.16 2.71 -5.53
N ARG A 329 -19.61 3.57 -4.62
CA ARG A 329 -19.25 4.99 -4.60
C ARG A 329 -19.25 5.55 -3.19
N LEU A 330 -18.34 6.48 -2.94
CA LEU A 330 -18.35 7.30 -1.75
C LEU A 330 -19.56 8.25 -1.73
N ILE A 331 -20.10 8.45 -0.53
CA ILE A 331 -21.14 9.41 -0.20
C ILE A 331 -20.60 10.27 0.94
N LEU A 332 -20.61 11.58 0.69
CA LEU A 332 -20.18 12.59 1.64
C LEU A 332 -21.31 13.58 1.82
N GLY A 333 -21.69 13.85 3.06
CA GLY A 333 -22.62 14.93 3.35
C GLY A 333 -21.94 16.28 3.17
N ASN A 334 -22.65 17.24 2.58
CA ASN A 334 -22.16 18.61 2.44
C ASN A 334 -23.17 19.64 2.96
N HIS A 335 -22.67 20.75 3.51
CA HIS A 335 -23.47 21.89 3.92
C HIS A 335 -23.02 23.15 3.16
N GLY A 336 -23.83 23.58 2.20
CA GLY A 336 -23.56 24.77 1.39
C GLY A 336 -22.37 24.57 0.45
N GLU A 337 -21.47 25.56 0.42
CA GLU A 337 -20.25 25.57 -0.43
C GLU A 337 -19.02 25.00 0.28
N GLN A 338 -19.17 24.43 1.48
CA GLN A 338 -18.04 23.80 2.17
C GLN A 338 -17.56 22.59 1.36
N GLU A 339 -16.27 22.30 1.35
CA GLU A 339 -15.74 21.07 0.78
C GLU A 339 -15.17 20.21 1.90
N HIS A 340 -15.45 18.92 1.84
CA HIS A 340 -14.89 17.97 2.78
C HIS A 340 -13.39 17.82 2.48
N PHE A 341 -12.51 18.10 3.46
CA PHE A 341 -11.05 18.09 3.25
C PHE A 341 -10.48 16.73 2.83
N MET A 342 -11.18 15.64 3.17
CA MET A 342 -10.86 14.29 2.68
C MET A 342 -11.25 14.03 1.21
N LEU A 343 -11.99 14.91 0.53
CA LEU A 343 -12.31 14.73 -0.90
C LEU A 343 -11.07 14.62 -1.78
N LEU A 344 -9.99 15.30 -1.39
CA LEU A 344 -8.72 15.21 -2.09
C LEU A 344 -8.09 13.81 -1.95
N PHE A 345 -8.41 13.10 -0.87
CA PHE A 345 -7.87 11.78 -0.55
C PHE A 345 -8.58 10.64 -1.30
N PHE A 346 -9.78 10.85 -1.82
CA PHE A 346 -10.59 9.84 -2.48
C PHE A 346 -10.87 10.20 -3.94
#